data_AF-A0A9P6NPI0-F1
#
_entry.id   AF-A0A9P6NPI0-F1
#
_cell.length_a   1.000
_cell.length_b   1.000
_cell.length_c   1.000
_cell.angle_alpha   90.00
_cell.angle_beta   90.00
_cell.angle_gamma   90.00
#
_symmetry.space_group_name_H-M   'P 1'
#
loop_
_entity.id
_entity.type
_entity.pdbx_description
1 polymer ?
#
loop_
_entity_poly.entity_id
_entity_poly.type
_entity_poly.pdbx_seq_one_letter_code
_entity_poly.pdbx_strand_id
1 'polypeptide(L)'
;GVIKYLYCNVIANFPKTKFKEICFQWQSFNIGSLNVGPVHPITMTQFFNSLVGKELRAVVQATPFVLFPYMTEEKCHLWTLLGKMCSYVSQTEILNKDHYL
;
A
#
# COMPACT_ATOMS: atom_id res chain seq x y z
N GLY A 1 -5.56 -5.19 -10.33
CA GLY A 1 -6.52 -5.47 -9.25
C GLY A 1 -6.91 -4.19 -8.53
N VAL A 2 -7.93 -4.22 -7.67
CA VAL A 2 -8.52 -3.04 -7.01
C VAL A 2 -7.47 -2.15 -6.31
N ILE A 3 -6.51 -2.75 -5.60
CA ILE A 3 -5.39 -2.04 -4.94
C ILE A 3 -4.61 -1.19 -5.93
N LYS A 4 -4.22 -1.79 -7.07
CA LYS A 4 -3.44 -1.10 -8.09
C LYS A 4 -4.17 0.12 -8.61
N TYR A 5 -5.46 -0.02 -8.91
CA TYR A 5 -6.26 1.10 -9.42
C TYR A 5 -6.38 2.23 -8.39
N LEU A 6 -6.65 1.91 -7.12
CA LEU A 6 -6.74 2.91 -6.07
C LEU A 6 -5.40 3.61 -5.87
N TYR A 7 -4.30 2.87 -5.79
CA TYR A 7 -2.97 3.42 -5.65
C TYR A 7 -2.58 4.33 -6.82
N CYS A 8 -2.76 3.83 -8.05
CA CYS A 8 -2.50 4.59 -9.26
C CYS A 8 -3.32 5.88 -9.30
N ASN A 9 -4.61 5.82 -8.93
CA ASN A 9 -5.47 7.00 -8.88
C ASN A 9 -4.96 8.03 -7.86
N VAL A 10 -4.53 7.59 -6.67
CA VAL A 10 -3.99 8.50 -5.66
C VAL A 10 -2.69 9.15 -6.13
N ILE A 11 -1.72 8.35 -6.60
CA ILE A 11 -0.41 8.86 -7.04
C ILE A 11 -0.55 9.78 -8.27
N ALA A 12 -1.38 9.42 -9.25
CA ALA A 12 -1.59 10.21 -10.46
C ALA A 12 -2.25 11.57 -10.17
N ASN A 13 -2.99 11.70 -9.08
CA ASN A 13 -3.61 12.95 -8.66
C ASN A 13 -2.66 13.89 -7.91
N PHE A 14 -1.44 13.44 -7.56
CA PHE A 14 -0.45 14.32 -6.94
C PHE A 14 0.25 15.20 -7.98
N PRO A 15 0.53 16.47 -7.64
CA PRO A 15 1.37 17.30 -8.50
C PRO A 15 2.78 16.72 -8.55
N LYS A 16 3.44 16.82 -9.72
CA LYS A 16 4.80 16.29 -9.92
C LYS A 16 5.82 16.84 -8.90
N THR A 17 5.58 18.03 -8.36
CA THR A 17 6.41 18.64 -7.31
C THR A 17 6.45 17.81 -6.02
N LYS A 18 5.39 17.05 -5.71
CA LYS A 18 5.28 16.17 -4.54
C LYS A 18 5.94 14.81 -4.73
N PHE A 19 6.30 14.41 -5.95
CA PHE A 19 6.84 13.07 -6.22
C PHE A 19 8.17 12.84 -5.52
N LYS A 20 9.02 13.88 -5.41
CA LYS A 20 10.29 13.78 -4.69
C LYS A 20 10.08 13.52 -3.20
N GLU A 21 9.11 14.21 -2.60
CA GLU A 21 8.75 14.07 -1.18
C GLU A 21 8.17 12.68 -0.91
N ILE A 22 7.23 12.21 -1.72
CA ILE A 22 6.64 10.87 -1.60
C ILE A 22 7.72 9.79 -1.80
N CYS A 23 8.66 9.99 -2.73
CA CYS A 23 9.77 9.07 -2.96
C CYS A 23 10.67 8.99 -1.72
N PHE A 24 10.93 10.13 -1.07
CA PHE A 24 11.67 10.16 0.18
C PHE A 24 10.94 9.42 1.31
N GLN A 25 9.62 9.60 1.45
CA GLN A 25 8.82 8.87 2.44
C GLN A 25 8.89 7.35 2.23
N TRP A 26 8.79 6.89 0.97
CA TRP A 26 8.98 5.48 0.64
C TRP A 26 10.38 4.97 0.96
N GLN A 27 11.41 5.81 0.81
CA GLN A 27 12.80 5.45 1.12
C GLN A 27 13.06 5.38 2.63
N SER A 28 12.44 6.27 3.40
CA SER A 28 12.61 6.34 4.86
C SER A 28 11.77 5.31 5.61
N PHE A 29 10.77 4.71 4.95
CA PHE A 29 9.87 3.77 5.60
C PHE A 29 10.57 2.43 5.91
N ASN A 30 10.58 2.05 7.19
CA ASN A 30 11.18 0.81 7.64
C ASN A 30 10.24 -0.37 7.34
N ILE A 31 10.66 -1.26 6.45
CA ILE A 31 9.92 -2.47 6.07
C ILE A 31 10.28 -3.71 6.88
N GLY A 32 11.23 -3.64 7.81
CA GLY A 32 11.81 -4.80 8.49
C GLY A 32 10.83 -5.64 9.31
N SER A 33 9.73 -5.04 9.75
CA SER A 33 8.64 -5.74 10.47
C SER A 33 7.51 -6.22 9.55
N LEU A 34 7.59 -5.94 8.24
CA LEU A 34 6.57 -6.32 7.26
C LEU A 34 7.02 -7.57 6.52
N ASN A 35 6.09 -8.50 6.29
CA ASN A 35 6.33 -9.70 5.50
C ASN A 35 6.28 -9.37 3.98
N VAL A 36 7.17 -8.48 3.54
CA VAL A 36 7.29 -8.00 2.16
C VAL A 36 8.76 -7.89 1.73
N GLY A 37 9.02 -8.02 0.43
CA GLY A 37 10.36 -7.84 -0.12
C GLY A 37 10.81 -6.37 -0.16
N PRO A 38 12.02 -6.10 -0.66
CA PRO A 38 12.54 -4.74 -0.81
C PRO A 38 11.59 -3.84 -1.61
N VAL A 39 11.37 -2.64 -1.10
CA VAL A 39 10.58 -1.59 -1.76
C VAL A 39 11.51 -0.70 -2.57
N HIS A 40 11.14 -0.40 -3.81
CA HIS A 40 11.87 0.52 -4.68
C HIS A 40 11.14 1.87 -4.76
N PRO A 41 11.62 2.92 -4.05
CA PRO A 41 10.88 4.19 -3.91
C PRO A 41 10.57 4.89 -5.23
N ILE A 42 11.49 4.82 -6.20
CA ILE A 42 11.29 5.36 -7.56
C ILE A 42 10.15 4.62 -8.26
N THR A 43 10.07 3.29 -8.12
CA THR A 43 8.97 2.51 -8.69
C THR A 43 7.64 2.85 -8.03
N MET A 44 7.62 3.06 -6.71
CA MET A 44 6.41 3.42 -5.98
C MET A 44 5.85 4.80 -6.37
N THR A 45 6.66 5.66 -6.99
CA THR A 45 6.29 7.05 -7.30
C THR A 45 6.26 7.37 -8.79
N GLN A 46 7.29 7.03 -9.55
CA GLN A 46 7.41 7.35 -10.97
C GLN A 46 6.92 6.22 -11.87
N PHE A 47 7.14 4.96 -11.47
CA PHE A 47 6.71 3.78 -12.22
C PHE A 47 5.56 3.03 -11.54
N PHE A 48 4.67 3.75 -10.87
CA PHE A 48 3.57 3.16 -10.09
C PHE A 48 2.62 2.27 -10.92
N ASN A 49 2.58 2.47 -12.25
CA ASN A 49 1.82 1.63 -13.16
C ASN A 49 2.46 0.24 -13.39
N SER A 50 3.73 0.04 -13.07
CA SER A 50 4.42 -1.24 -13.24
C SER A 50 4.29 -2.17 -12.04
N LEU A 51 3.65 -1.74 -10.95
CA LEU A 51 3.51 -2.54 -9.74
C LEU A 51 2.72 -3.83 -10.00
N VAL A 52 3.21 -4.94 -9.44
CA VAL A 52 2.60 -6.27 -9.50
C VAL A 52 2.38 -6.83 -8.09
N GLY A 53 1.84 -8.05 -7.98
CA GLY A 53 1.30 -8.59 -6.73
C GLY A 53 2.18 -8.43 -5.48
N LYS A 54 3.49 -8.66 -5.61
CA LYS A 54 4.44 -8.52 -4.48
C LYS A 54 4.55 -7.06 -4.00
N GLU A 55 4.67 -6.10 -4.92
CA GLU A 55 4.78 -4.69 -4.54
C GLU A 55 3.43 -4.17 -4.03
N LEU A 56 2.32 -4.66 -4.58
CA LEU A 56 0.99 -4.26 -4.14
C LEU A 56 0.71 -4.67 -2.68
N ARG A 57 1.29 -5.78 -2.20
CA ARG A 57 1.21 -6.16 -0.77
C ARG A 57 1.91 -5.14 0.12
N ALA A 58 3.11 -4.71 -0.27
CA ALA A 58 3.84 -3.64 0.43
C ALA A 58 3.06 -2.33 0.39
N VAL A 59 2.48 -1.98 -0.76
CA VAL A 59 1.64 -0.80 -0.92
C VAL A 59 0.46 -0.80 0.06
N VAL A 60 -0.32 -1.89 0.15
CA VAL A 60 -1.47 -1.93 1.08
C VAL A 60 -1.04 -1.69 2.52
N GLN A 61 0.05 -2.32 2.96
CA GLN A 61 0.51 -2.27 4.36
C GLN A 61 1.20 -0.94 4.72
N ALA A 62 1.96 -0.35 3.78
CA ALA A 62 2.79 0.83 4.04
C ALA A 62 2.09 2.17 3.76
N THR A 63 1.07 2.17 2.89
CA THR A 63 0.34 3.39 2.48
C THR A 63 -0.22 4.23 3.64
N PRO A 64 -0.76 3.65 4.73
CA PRO A 64 -1.17 4.42 5.91
C PRO A 64 -0.07 5.29 6.52
N PHE A 65 1.18 4.85 6.40
CA PHE A 65 2.34 5.56 6.97
C PHE A 65 2.97 6.51 5.96
N VAL A 66 3.02 6.10 4.69
CA VAL A 66 3.74 6.83 3.64
C VAL A 66 2.88 7.90 2.98
N LEU A 67 1.58 7.66 2.77
CA LEU A 67 0.75 8.49 1.91
C LEU A 67 -0.43 9.18 2.59
N PHE A 68 -0.90 8.70 3.74
CA PHE A 68 -2.02 9.36 4.44
C PHE A 68 -1.81 10.85 4.70
N PRO A 69 -0.59 11.34 5.01
CA PRO A 69 -0.34 12.79 5.15
C PRO A 69 -0.67 13.62 3.90
N TYR A 70 -0.77 12.98 2.73
CA TYR A 70 -1.07 13.65 1.45
C TYR A 70 -2.46 13.33 0.91
N MET A 71 -3.21 12.42 1.53
CA MET A 71 -4.54 12.02 1.08
C MET A 71 -5.64 12.84 1.76
N THR A 72 -6.80 12.92 1.11
CA THR A 72 -8.02 13.42 1.76
C THR A 72 -8.53 12.39 2.77
N GLU A 73 -9.32 12.84 3.74
CA GLU A 73 -9.92 11.95 4.75
C GLU A 73 -10.75 10.82 4.11
N GLU A 74 -11.52 11.13 3.06
CA GLU A 74 -12.28 10.16 2.28
C GLU A 74 -11.38 9.07 1.67
N LYS A 75 -10.24 9.46 1.09
CA LYS A 75 -9.27 8.53 0.51
C LYS A 75 -8.60 7.67 1.59
N CYS A 76 -8.27 8.25 2.74
CA CYS A 76 -7.77 7.51 3.91
C CYS A 76 -8.78 6.48 4.41
N HIS A 77 -10.07 6.86 4.47
CA HIS A 77 -11.15 5.97 4.88
C HIS A 77 -11.32 4.80 3.89
N LEU A 78 -11.40 5.11 2.60
CA LEU A 78 -11.48 4.10 1.54
C LEU A 78 -10.29 3.14 1.57
N TRP A 79 -9.07 3.67 1.73
CA TRP A 79 -7.87 2.86 1.86
C TRP A 79 -7.91 1.95 3.09
N THR A 80 -8.41 2.46 4.21
CA THR A 80 -8.53 1.69 5.46
C THR A 80 -9.50 0.52 5.30
N LEU A 81 -10.65 0.73 4.64
CA LEU A 81 -11.58 -0.35 4.32
C LEU A 81 -10.95 -1.40 3.41
N LEU A 82 -10.24 -0.95 2.37
CA LEU A 82 -9.51 -1.85 1.48
C LEU A 82 -8.42 -2.63 2.24
N GLY A 83 -7.66 -1.97 3.10
CA GLY A 83 -6.63 -2.58 3.93
C GLY A 83 -7.18 -3.70 4.79
N LYS A 84 -8.32 -3.48 5.46
CA LYS A 84 -9.04 -4.51 6.23
C LYS A 84 -9.42 -5.71 5.37
N MET A 85 -10.02 -5.46 4.20
CA MET A 85 -10.39 -6.53 3.26
C MET A 85 -9.16 -7.34 2.81
N CYS A 86 -8.06 -6.65 2.48
CA CYS A 86 -6.82 -7.29 2.08
C CYS A 86 -6.18 -8.10 3.21
N SER A 87 -6.28 -7.65 4.47
CA SER A 87 -5.82 -8.42 5.63
C SER A 87 -6.57 -9.75 5.74
N TYR A 88 -7.89 -9.78 5.58
CA TYR A 88 -8.67 -11.03 5.60
C TYR A 88 -8.28 -11.98 4.46
N VAL A 89 -8.10 -11.46 3.24
CA VAL A 89 -7.70 -12.29 2.08
C VAL A 89 -6.26 -12.79 2.19
N SER A 90 -5.41 -12.08 2.93
CA SER A 90 -3.99 -12.44 3.08
C SER A 90 -3.72 -13.35 4.28
N GLN A 91 -4.73 -13.67 5.10
CA GLN A 91 -4.61 -14.66 6.15
C GLN A 91 -4.49 -16.05 5.53
N THR A 92 -3.40 -16.75 5.84
CA THR A 92 -3.15 -18.12 5.39
C THR A 92 -3.69 -19.17 6.36
N GLU A 93 -4.16 -18.74 7.54
CA GLU A 93 -4.67 -19.59 8.60
C GLU A 93 -6.06 -19.12 9.02
N ILE A 94 -6.95 -20.09 9.25
CA ILE A 94 -8.26 -19.84 9.86
C ILE A 94 -8.07 -20.01 11.36
N LEU A 95 -8.33 -18.94 12.12
CA LEU A 95 -8.38 -18.99 13.58
C LEU A 95 -9.40 -20.06 14.01
N ASN A 96 -9.01 -20.92 14.95
CA ASN A 96 -9.81 -22.06 15.42
C ASN A 96 -10.13 -23.09 14.33
N LYS A 97 -9.15 -23.42 13.49
CA LYS A 97 -9.26 -24.48 12.48
C LYS A 97 -9.87 -25.77 13.05
N ASP A 98 -9.48 -26.15 14.27
CA ASP A 98 -9.95 -27.37 14.98
C ASP A 98 -11.39 -27.28 15.50
N HIS A 99 -12.03 -26.10 15.50
CA HIS A 99 -13.42 -25.91 15.92
C HIS A 99 -14.40 -25.92 14.73
N TYR A 100 -13.90 -25.66 13.52
CA TYR A 100 -14.71 -25.52 12.30
C TYR A 100 -14.48 -26.64 11.28
N LEU A 101 -13.67 -27.64 11.62
CA LEU A 101 -13.42 -28.90 10.89
C LEU A 101 -13.66 -30.08 11.83
#